data_AF-A0A7J7DU21-F1
#
_entry.id   AF-A0A7J7DU21-F1
#
_cell.length_a   1.000
_cell.length_b   1.000
_cell.length_c   1.000
_cell.angle_alpha   90.00
_cell.angle_beta   90.00
_cell.angle_gamma   90.00
#
_symmetry.space_group_name_H-M   'P 1'
#
loop_
_entity.id
_entity.type
_entity.pdbx_description
1 polymer ?
#
loop_
_entity_poly.entity_id
_entity_poly.type
_entity_poly.pdbx_seq_one_letter_code
_entity_poly.pdbx_strand_id
1 'polypeptide(L)'
;MLNTPSLVHLYEASRRPYGLVSKTQCNLVVDCGYSFTHAAPVFQNFIVNYAVKRIELGGKALTNYLKELVSYRAVNVMDETFIMDDVKEKQCYVSFDVARDLQIARQGV
;
A
#
# COMPACT_ATOMS: atom_id res chain seq x y z
N MET A 1 21.04 -2.23 8.78
CA MET A 1 19.71 -1.81 8.33
C MET A 1 18.68 -2.54 9.18
N LEU A 2 17.92 -1.85 10.05
CA LEU A 2 16.82 -2.50 10.75
C LEU A 2 15.75 -2.89 9.72
N ASN A 3 15.35 -4.16 9.71
CA ASN A 3 14.25 -4.62 8.88
C ASN A 3 12.95 -4.07 9.48
N THR A 4 12.45 -2.94 8.98
CA THR A 4 11.18 -2.32 9.43
C THR A 4 10.02 -3.32 9.59
N PRO A 5 9.84 -4.33 8.70
CA PRO A 5 8.80 -5.34 8.86
C PRO A 5 8.94 -6.19 10.14
N SER A 6 10.16 -6.46 10.61
CA SER A 6 10.35 -7.27 11.84
C SER A 6 9.97 -6.48 13.08
N LEU A 7 10.28 -5.19 13.10
CA LEU A 7 9.95 -4.34 14.25
C LEU A 7 8.43 -4.17 14.40
N VAL A 8 7.71 -3.94 13.30
CA VAL A 8 6.24 -3.79 13.34
C VAL A 8 5.60 -5.09 13.84
N HIS A 9 6.04 -6.24 13.33
CA HIS A 9 5.53 -7.53 13.77
C HIS A 9 5.78 -7.80 15.27
N LEU A 10 7.01 -7.56 15.73
CA LEU A 10 7.38 -7.75 17.14
C LEU A 10 6.62 -6.78 18.06
N TYR A 11 6.41 -5.54 17.61
CA TYR A 11 5.61 -4.54 18.33
C TYR A 11 4.14 -4.98 18.45
N GLU A 12 3.52 -5.45 17.37
CA GLU A 12 2.14 -5.93 17.41
C GLU A 12 1.97 -7.19 18.26
N ALA A 13 2.90 -8.15 18.14
CA ALA A 13 2.93 -9.35 18.96
C ALA A 13 3.09 -9.01 20.45
N SER A 14 3.95 -8.03 20.78
CA SER A 14 4.13 -7.55 22.15
C SER A 14 2.90 -6.83 22.69
N ARG A 15 2.17 -6.09 21.85
CA ARG A 15 0.94 -5.38 22.27
C ARG A 15 -0.22 -6.31 22.50
N ARG A 16 -0.27 -7.45 21.80
CA ARG A 16 -1.39 -8.40 21.85
C ARG A 16 -0.87 -9.83 22.01
N PRO A 17 -0.38 -10.22 23.21
CA PRO A 17 0.19 -11.54 23.46
C PRO A 17 -0.82 -12.69 23.32
N TYR A 18 -2.13 -12.41 23.41
CA TYR A 18 -3.20 -13.40 23.16
C TYR A 18 -3.91 -13.18 21.81
N GLY A 19 -3.42 -12.26 20.99
CA GLY A 19 -3.97 -11.95 19.68
C GLY A 19 -3.68 -13.05 18.65
N LEU A 20 -4.44 -13.06 17.56
CA LEU A 20 -4.29 -14.06 16.49
C LEU A 20 -2.84 -14.11 15.99
N VAL A 21 -2.21 -12.95 15.75
CA VAL A 21 -0.82 -12.79 15.29
C VAL A 21 0.20 -13.52 16.20
N SER A 22 -0.03 -13.55 17.51
CA SER A 22 0.84 -14.24 18.47
C SER A 22 0.53 -15.75 18.57
N LYS A 23 -0.74 -16.14 18.38
CA LYS A 23 -1.17 -17.54 18.34
C LYS A 23 -0.74 -18.24 17.05
N THR A 24 -0.81 -17.55 15.92
CA THR A 24 -0.40 -18.06 14.62
C THR A 24 1.11 -17.90 14.49
N GLN A 25 1.82 -19.02 14.56
CA GLN A 25 3.28 -19.07 14.36
C GLN A 25 3.69 -18.83 12.89
N CYS A 26 2.75 -18.51 11.99
CA CYS A 26 2.99 -18.20 10.59
C CYS A 26 2.17 -16.97 10.20
N ASN A 27 2.84 -15.90 9.78
CA ASN A 27 2.25 -14.62 9.43
C ASN A 27 2.92 -14.06 8.17
N LEU A 28 2.23 -13.18 7.44
CA LEU A 28 2.80 -12.43 6.33
C LEU A 28 2.63 -10.94 6.62
N VAL A 29 3.75 -10.21 6.72
CA VAL A 29 3.74 -8.76 6.87
C VAL A 29 3.80 -8.14 5.49
N VAL A 30 2.80 -7.33 5.13
CA VAL A 30 2.80 -6.54 3.90
C VAL A 30 2.95 -5.07 4.29
N ASP A 31 4.12 -4.50 3.99
CA ASP A 31 4.45 -3.10 4.25
C ASP A 31 4.37 -2.31 2.95
N CYS A 32 3.35 -1.48 2.83
CA CYS A 32 3.09 -0.63 1.66
C CYS A 32 3.69 0.76 1.90
N GLY A 33 4.85 1.04 1.29
CA GLY A 33 5.55 2.31 1.44
C GLY A 33 5.32 3.28 0.29
N TYR A 34 5.96 4.45 0.40
CA TYR A 34 5.94 5.48 -0.65
C TYR A 34 6.65 5.02 -1.93
N SER A 35 7.82 4.40 -1.83
CA SER A 35 8.62 4.03 -3.01
C SER A 35 8.46 2.58 -3.46
N PHE A 36 8.11 1.69 -2.53
CA PHE A 36 8.05 0.24 -2.77
C PHE A 36 7.13 -0.41 -1.74
N THR A 37 6.73 -1.64 -2.04
CA THR A 37 5.95 -2.49 -1.16
C THR A 37 6.75 -3.75 -0.84
N HIS A 38 6.80 -4.16 0.43
CA HIS A 38 7.48 -5.36 0.88
C HIS A 38 6.48 -6.39 1.41
N ALA A 39 6.65 -7.64 1.01
CA ALA A 39 5.96 -8.79 1.58
C ALA A 39 7.00 -9.66 2.29
N ALA A 40 6.95 -9.69 3.62
CA ALA A 40 7.89 -10.38 4.48
C ALA A 40 7.17 -11.48 5.27
N PRO A 41 7.37 -12.76 4.93
CA PRO A 41 6.83 -13.87 5.70
C PRO A 41 7.57 -14.01 7.04
N VAL A 42 6.81 -14.23 8.11
CA VAL A 42 7.28 -14.43 9.47
C VAL A 42 6.87 -15.83 9.92
N PHE A 43 7.83 -16.63 10.34
CA PHE A 43 7.61 -17.95 10.90
C PHE A 43 8.23 -18.03 12.29
N GLN A 44 7.45 -18.42 13.29
CA GLN A 44 7.85 -18.52 14.70
C GLN A 44 8.56 -17.25 15.21
N ASN A 45 8.02 -16.07 14.85
CA ASN A 45 8.58 -14.75 15.16
C ASN A 45 9.92 -14.41 14.47
N PHE A 46 10.37 -15.22 13.52
CA PHE A 46 11.54 -14.95 12.68
C PHE A 46 11.12 -14.61 11.26
N ILE A 47 11.76 -13.59 10.66
CA ILE A 47 11.57 -13.30 9.23
C ILE A 47 12.31 -14.34 8.39
N VAL A 48 11.60 -14.88 7.40
CA VAL A 48 12.19 -15.77 6.40
C VAL A 48 12.79 -14.92 5.27
N ASN A 49 14.02 -14.44 5.49
CA ASN A 49 14.67 -13.42 4.64
C ASN A 49 14.73 -13.82 3.14
N TYR A 50 14.97 -15.09 2.82
CA TYR A 50 15.04 -15.55 1.42
C TYR A 50 13.69 -15.51 0.69
N ALA A 51 12.59 -15.49 1.44
CA ALA A 51 11.23 -15.45 0.92
C ALA A 51 10.65 -14.03 0.91
N VAL A 52 11.40 -13.02 1.38
CA VAL A 52 10.97 -11.62 1.31
C VAL A 52 10.91 -11.19 -0.14
N LYS A 53 9.76 -10.63 -0.54
CA LYS A 53 9.55 -10.07 -1.87
C LYS A 53 9.41 -8.56 -1.77
N ARG A 54 10.10 -7.88 -2.68
CA ARG A 54 9.98 -6.44 -2.87
C ARG A 54 9.31 -6.20 -4.22
N ILE A 55 8.30 -5.34 -4.21
CA ILE A 55 7.60 -4.86 -5.39
C ILE A 55 7.97 -3.39 -5.53
N GLU A 56 8.44 -2.98 -6.71
CA GLU A 56 8.78 -1.58 -7.03
C GLU A 56 7.54 -0.73 -7.33
N LEU A 57 6.48 -0.97 -6.56
CA LEU A 57 5.23 -0.24 -6.62
C LEU A 57 4.95 0.30 -5.22
N GLY A 58 4.69 1.60 -5.13
CA GLY A 58 4.36 2.29 -3.89
C GLY A 58 3.53 3.53 -4.18
N GLY A 59 3.31 4.35 -3.15
CA GLY A 59 2.52 5.57 -3.25
C GLY A 59 2.98 6.53 -4.36
N LYS A 60 4.28 6.62 -4.61
CA LYS A 60 4.86 7.47 -5.69
C LYS A 60 4.36 7.06 -7.07
N ALA A 61 4.29 5.76 -7.35
CA ALA A 61 3.82 5.26 -8.65
C ALA A 61 2.35 5.63 -8.86
N LEU A 62 1.53 5.51 -7.81
CA LEU A 62 0.11 5.89 -7.85
C LEU A 62 -0.07 7.41 -8.04
N THR A 63 0.67 8.23 -7.27
CA THR A 63 0.59 9.70 -7.40
C THR A 63 1.06 10.15 -8.80
N ASN A 64 2.12 9.55 -9.35
CA ASN A 64 2.58 9.86 -10.70
C ASN A 64 1.56 9.44 -11.78
N TYR A 65 0.94 8.27 -11.63
CA TYR A 65 -0.09 7.83 -12.57
C TYR A 65 -1.32 8.74 -12.53
N LEU A 66 -1.76 9.16 -11.33
CA LEU A 66 -2.85 10.12 -11.19
C LEU A 66 -2.51 11.46 -11.84
N LYS A 67 -1.28 11.95 -11.67
CA LYS A 67 -0.79 13.17 -12.34
C LYS A 67 -0.88 13.08 -13.85
N GLU A 68 -0.44 11.97 -14.44
CA GLU A 68 -0.51 11.76 -15.89
C GLU A 68 -1.95 11.76 -16.38
N LEU A 69 -2.86 11.06 -15.69
CA LEU A 69 -4.27 11.00 -16.06
C LEU A 69 -4.96 12.35 -16.01
N VAL A 70 -4.74 13.14 -14.95
CA VAL A 70 -5.35 14.46 -14.78
C VAL A 70 -4.74 15.46 -15.76
N SER A 71 -3.42 15.43 -15.95
CA SER A 71 -2.71 16.31 -16.88
C SER A 71 -3.13 16.09 -18.33
N TYR A 72 -3.44 14.84 -18.70
CA TYR A 72 -3.90 14.51 -20.03
C TYR A 72 -5.35 14.97 -20.30
N ARG A 73 -6.24 14.95 -19.29
CA ARG A 73 -7.68 15.18 -19.50
C ARG A 73 -8.18 16.58 -19.14
N ALA A 74 -7.57 17.24 -18.15
CA ALA A 74 -8.14 18.44 -17.56
C ALA A 74 -7.14 19.61 -17.50
N VAL A 75 -6.16 19.54 -16.59
CA VAL A 75 -5.23 20.64 -16.31
C VAL A 75 -3.84 20.05 -16.11
N ASN A 76 -2.81 20.67 -16.71
CA ASN A 76 -1.43 20.25 -16.52
C ASN A 76 -0.99 20.48 -15.07
N VAL A 77 -0.78 19.38 -14.34
CA VAL A 77 -0.45 19.34 -12.91
C VAL A 77 0.83 18.53 -12.66
N MET A 78 1.67 18.37 -13.69
CA MET A 78 2.88 17.54 -13.63
C MET A 78 3.85 18.00 -12.54
N ASP A 79 3.94 19.32 -12.34
CA ASP A 79 4.79 19.96 -11.32
C ASP A 79 4.12 20.03 -9.94
N GLU A 80 2.79 19.86 -9.88
CA GLU A 80 1.97 20.03 -8.67
C GLU A 80 1.81 18.72 -7.88
N THR A 81 2.94 18.13 -7.47
CA THR A 81 2.94 16.82 -6.81
C THR A 81 2.25 16.83 -5.46
N PHE A 82 2.37 17.91 -4.67
CA PHE A 82 1.76 18.02 -3.35
C PHE A 82 0.23 18.06 -3.43
N ILE A 83 -0.32 18.84 -4.37
CA ILE A 83 -1.78 18.95 -4.57
C ILE A 83 -2.34 17.59 -4.98
N MET A 84 -1.63 16.87 -5.85
CA MET A 84 -2.06 15.56 -6.34
C MET A 84 -2.00 14.48 -5.27
N ASP A 85 -1.03 14.58 -4.34
CA ASP A 85 -0.95 13.70 -3.18
C ASP A 85 -2.13 13.94 -2.22
N ASP A 86 -2.46 15.21 -1.93
CA ASP A 86 -3.61 15.60 -1.10
C ASP A 86 -4.95 15.16 -1.72
N VAL A 87 -5.11 15.34 -3.04
CA VAL A 87 -6.29 14.86 -3.76
C VAL A 87 -6.39 13.33 -3.68
N LYS A 88 -5.29 12.61 -3.88
CA LYS A 88 -5.25 11.15 -3.76
C LYS A 88 -5.69 10.71 -2.36
N GLU A 89 -5.16 11.33 -1.30
CA GLU A 89 -5.50 10.96 0.08
C GLU A 89 -6.95 11.28 0.46
N LYS A 90 -7.52 12.36 -0.09
CA LYS A 90 -8.89 12.80 0.25
C LYS A 90 -9.98 12.22 -0.64
N GLN A 91 -9.68 11.92 -1.91
CA GLN A 91 -10.68 11.56 -2.92
C GLN A 91 -10.54 10.14 -3.45
N CYS A 92 -9.36 9.53 -3.40
CA CYS A 92 -9.18 8.17 -3.91
C CYS A 92 -9.53 7.13 -2.84
N TYR A 93 -10.09 6.01 -3.30
CA TYR A 93 -10.38 4.84 -2.48
C TYR A 93 -10.20 3.57 -3.31
N VAL A 94 -10.12 2.43 -2.62
CA VAL A 94 -10.07 1.11 -3.27
C VAL A 94 -11.50 0.61 -3.43
N SER A 95 -11.93 0.41 -4.67
CA SER A 95 -13.24 -0.18 -4.99
C SER A 95 -13.27 -1.67 -4.63
N PHE A 96 -14.42 -2.13 -4.14
CA PHE A 96 -14.68 -3.56 -3.90
C PHE A 96 -15.08 -4.30 -5.19
N ASP A 97 -15.77 -3.62 -6.11
CA ASP A 97 -16.18 -4.16 -7.42
C ASP A 97 -15.85 -3.15 -8.53
N VAL A 98 -14.65 -3.31 -9.07
CA VAL A 98 -14.09 -2.41 -10.09
C VAL A 98 -14.95 -2.39 -11.35
N ALA A 99 -15.53 -3.51 -11.76
CA ALA A 99 -16.28 -3.60 -13.00
C ALA A 99 -17.59 -2.79 -12.91
N ARG A 100 -18.31 -2.94 -11.79
CA ARG A 100 -19.52 -2.19 -11.51
C ARG A 100 -19.25 -0.69 -11.36
N ASP A 101 -18.25 -0.31 -10.57
CA ASP A 101 -17.98 1.11 -10.29
C ASP A 101 -17.50 1.84 -11.55
N LEU A 102 -16.72 1.18 -12.41
CA LEU A 102 -16.33 1.76 -13.70
C LEU A 102 -17.51 1.92 -14.66
N GLN A 103 -18.50 1.03 -14.62
CA GLN A 103 -19.71 1.16 -15.43
C GLN A 103 -20.53 2.38 -15.00
N ILE A 104 -20.73 2.57 -13.69
CA ILE A 104 -21.42 3.74 -13.13
C ILE A 104 -20.67 5.02 -13.48
N ALA A 105 -19.35 5.05 -13.30
CA ALA A 105 -18.52 6.21 -13.60
C ALA A 105 -18.56 6.61 -15.09
N ARG A 106 -18.74 5.65 -16.00
CA ARG A 106 -18.89 5.91 -17.45
C ARG A 106 -20.27 6.42 -17.83
N GLN A 107 -21.30 6.11 -17.05
CA GLN A 107 -22.68 6.50 -17.31
C GLN A 107 -23.02 7.89 -16.75
N GLY A 108 -22.20 8.43 -15.85
CA GLY A 108 -22.33 9.78 -15.32
C GLY A 108 -21.76 10.86 -16.25
N VAL A 109 -22.41 11.09 -17.40
CA VAL A 109 -22.42 12.35 -18.16
C VAL A 109 -23.81 12.55 -18.74
#